data_AF-A0A8H4XSN9-F1
#
_entry.id   AF-A0A8H4XSN9-F1
#
_cell.length_a   1.000
_cell.length_b   1.000
_cell.length_c   1.000
_cell.angle_alpha   90.00
_cell.angle_beta   90.00
_cell.angle_gamma   90.00
#
_symmetry.space_group_name_H-M   'P 1'
#
loop_
_entity.id
_entity.type
_entity.pdbx_description
1 polymer ?
#
loop_
_entity_poly.entity_id
_entity_poly.type
_entity_poly.pdbx_seq_one_letter_code
_entity_poly.pdbx_strand_id
1 'polypeptide(L)'
;MVGRRRPTRLLTAVAGLAGVVIAVYAATRIVAFAELFGIFKDHAGVRHAQAEIAARYNSSGSDSRSPVVPKIIHQIFHNWHDENNDTIPAKWQPSRQSCVDSNPEWEHM
;
A
#
# COMPACT_ATOMS: atom_id res chain seq x y z
N MET A 1 33.46 -58.93 -5.44
CA MET A 1 33.49 -57.68 -4.66
C MET A 1 32.82 -56.57 -5.49
N VAL A 2 31.50 -56.40 -5.36
CA VAL A 2 30.75 -55.41 -6.15
C VAL A 2 30.76 -54.08 -5.38
N GLY A 3 31.53 -53.12 -5.91
CA GLY A 3 31.87 -51.87 -5.24
C GLY A 3 30.67 -50.96 -4.99
N ARG A 4 30.41 -50.71 -3.71
CA ARG A 4 29.50 -49.74 -3.08
C ARG A 4 29.86 -48.27 -3.41
N ARG A 5 29.99 -47.90 -4.71
CA ARG A 5 30.43 -46.55 -5.15
C ARG A 5 29.34 -45.69 -5.82
N ARG A 6 28.19 -46.25 -6.17
CA ARG A 6 27.06 -45.52 -6.80
C ARG A 6 26.20 -44.66 -5.84
N PRO A 7 25.90 -45.04 -4.59
CA PRO A 7 24.97 -44.27 -3.77
C PRO A 7 25.55 -42.92 -3.32
N THR A 8 26.86 -42.84 -3.09
CA THR A 8 27.53 -41.60 -2.67
C THR A 8 27.56 -40.53 -3.76
N ARG A 9 27.76 -40.90 -5.02
CA ARG A 9 27.71 -39.96 -6.16
C ARG A 9 26.30 -39.42 -6.42
N LEU A 10 25.29 -40.28 -6.24
CA LEU A 10 23.89 -39.86 -6.32
C LEU A 10 23.53 -38.92 -5.17
N LEU A 11 23.95 -39.24 -3.94
CA LEU A 11 23.76 -38.40 -2.76
C LEU A 11 24.43 -37.03 -2.91
N THR A 12 25.67 -36.96 -3.42
CA THR A 12 26.35 -35.68 -3.65
C THR A 12 25.67 -34.87 -4.75
N ALA A 13 25.17 -35.52 -5.82
CA ALA A 13 24.43 -34.83 -6.87
C ALA A 13 23.08 -34.28 -6.36
N VAL A 14 22.35 -35.06 -5.55
CA VAL A 14 21.08 -34.63 -4.93
C VAL A 14 21.32 -33.51 -3.92
N ALA A 15 22.35 -33.62 -3.07
CA ALA A 15 22.71 -32.56 -2.12
C ALA A 15 23.13 -31.27 -2.85
N GLY A 16 23.89 -31.39 -3.94
CA GLY A 16 24.25 -30.26 -4.79
C GLY A 16 23.02 -29.58 -5.39
N LEU A 17 22.11 -30.36 -5.97
CA LEU A 17 20.86 -29.84 -6.54
C LEU A 17 19.99 -29.16 -5.47
N ALA A 18 19.83 -29.79 -4.30
CA ALA A 18 19.10 -29.21 -3.18
C ALA A 18 19.72 -27.90 -2.70
N GLY A 19 21.05 -27.83 -2.62
CA GLY A 19 21.79 -26.61 -2.29
C GLY A 19 21.52 -25.48 -3.28
N VAL A 20 21.52 -25.78 -4.59
CA VAL A 20 21.19 -24.80 -5.64
C VAL A 20 19.75 -24.31 -5.50
N VAL A 21 18.79 -25.21 -5.28
CA VAL A 21 17.37 -24.82 -5.10
C VAL A 21 17.19 -23.91 -3.88
N ILE A 22 17.82 -24.25 -2.75
CA ILE A 22 17.79 -23.44 -1.54
C ILE A 22 18.42 -22.07 -1.77
N ALA A 23 19.56 -22.01 -2.47
CA ALA A 23 20.24 -20.75 -2.77
C ALA A 23 19.39 -19.83 -3.66
N VAL A 24 18.77 -20.38 -4.70
CA VAL A 24 17.87 -19.63 -5.58
C VAL A 24 16.66 -19.10 -4.80
N TYR A 25 16.04 -19.93 -3.95
CA TYR A 25 14.94 -19.51 -3.11
C TYR A 25 15.35 -18.43 -2.10
N ALA A 26 16.51 -18.56 -1.46
CA ALA A 26 17.02 -17.54 -0.54
C ALA A 26 17.28 -16.21 -1.26
N ALA A 27 17.88 -16.26 -2.45
CA ALA A 27 18.12 -15.07 -3.26
C ALA A 27 16.81 -14.36 -3.65
N THR A 28 15.78 -15.09 -4.08
CA THR A 28 14.50 -14.48 -4.44
C THR A 28 13.83 -13.81 -3.23
N ARG A 29 13.94 -14.41 -2.04
CA ARG A 29 13.42 -13.81 -0.79
C ARG A 29 14.17 -12.55 -0.38
N ILE A 30 15.49 -12.54 -0.50
CA ILE A 30 16.32 -11.36 -0.18
C ILE A 30 15.99 -10.21 -1.14
N VAL A 31 15.87 -10.50 -2.44
CA VAL A 31 15.50 -9.48 -3.44
C VAL A 31 14.12 -8.91 -3.15
N ALA A 32 13.12 -9.76 -2.91
CA ALA A 32 11.77 -9.31 -2.57
C ALA A 32 11.74 -8.46 -1.29
N PHE A 33 12.52 -8.83 -0.27
CA PHE A 33 12.65 -8.04 0.95
C PHE A 33 13.31 -6.68 0.68
N ALA A 34 14.37 -6.63 -0.11
CA ALA A 34 15.05 -5.38 -0.45
C ALA A 34 14.16 -4.43 -1.29
N GLU A 35 13.31 -4.97 -2.16
CA GLU A 35 12.29 -4.21 -2.89
C GLU A 35 11.24 -3.61 -1.94
N LEU A 36 10.85 -4.29 -0.86
CA LEU A 36 9.93 -3.74 0.15
C LEU A 36 10.46 -2.48 0.84
N PHE A 37 11.78 -2.31 0.95
CA PHE A 37 12.40 -1.11 1.54
C PHE A 37 12.89 -0.11 0.49
N GLY A 38 12.59 -0.37 -0.78
CA GLY A 38 12.94 0.51 -1.88
C GLY A 38 14.42 0.60 -2.21
N ILE A 39 15.21 -0.43 -1.88
CA ILE A 39 16.65 -0.45 -2.16
C ILE A 39 16.92 -0.46 -3.67
N PHE A 40 16.06 -1.13 -4.45
CA PHE A 40 16.24 -1.31 -5.88
C PHE A 40 15.22 -0.54 -6.75
N LYS A 41 14.06 -0.16 -6.20
CA LYS A 41 12.97 0.56 -6.89
C LYS A 41 12.18 1.40 -5.90
N ASP A 42 11.55 2.47 -6.35
CA ASP A 42 10.60 3.21 -5.52
C ASP A 42 9.43 2.29 -5.11
N HIS A 43 9.08 2.29 -3.82
CA HIS A 43 7.98 1.51 -3.25
C HIS A 43 6.96 2.43 -2.59
N ALA A 44 5.71 1.98 -2.50
CA ALA A 44 4.68 2.69 -1.76
C ALA A 44 5.03 2.66 -0.25
N GLY A 45 5.53 3.77 0.28
CA GLY A 45 6.02 3.84 1.66
C GLY A 45 7.11 4.88 1.92
N VAL A 46 7.64 5.54 0.88
CA VAL A 46 8.60 6.65 1.06
C VAL A 46 7.97 7.74 1.93
N ARG A 47 8.58 7.97 3.10
CA ARG A 47 8.10 8.96 4.06
C ARG A 47 8.45 10.36 3.58
N HIS A 48 7.59 10.96 2.77
CA HIS A 48 7.72 12.37 2.43
C HIS A 48 7.36 13.24 3.64
N ALA A 49 8.22 14.21 3.95
CA ALA A 49 7.85 15.24 4.92
C ALA A 49 6.82 16.19 4.32
N GLN A 50 5.93 16.77 5.14
CA GLN A 50 4.94 17.75 4.66
C GLN A 50 5.60 18.92 3.93
N ALA A 51 6.76 19.37 4.39
CA ALA A 51 7.55 20.42 3.71
C ALA A 51 8.05 20.00 2.32
N GLU A 52 8.41 18.73 2.15
CA GLU A 52 8.86 18.18 0.86
C GLU A 52 7.70 18.08 -0.12
N ILE A 53 6.52 17.66 0.35
CA ILE A 53 5.27 17.66 -0.43
C ILE A 53 4.93 19.08 -0.88
N ALA A 54 4.96 20.04 0.04
CA ALA A 54 4.67 21.44 -0.27
C ALA A 54 5.69 22.04 -1.25
N ALA A 55 6.98 21.75 -1.07
CA ALA A 55 8.03 22.18 -2.01
C ALA A 55 7.83 21.57 -3.40
N ARG A 56 7.46 20.29 -3.48
CA ARG A 56 7.15 19.62 -4.75
C ARG A 56 5.92 20.24 -5.41
N TYR A 57 4.84 20.46 -4.66
CA TYR A 57 3.62 21.10 -5.16
C TYR A 57 3.89 22.52 -5.68
N ASN A 58 4.74 23.30 -5.00
CA ASN A 58 5.09 24.66 -5.42
C ASN A 58 6.06 24.69 -6.62
N SER A 59 6.90 23.64 -6.79
CA SER A 59 7.91 23.58 -7.86
C SER A 59 7.41 22.88 -9.12
N SER A 60 6.50 21.92 -8.99
CA SER A 60 5.63 21.54 -10.10
C SER A 60 4.69 22.71 -10.34
N GLY A 61 4.81 23.42 -11.47
CA GLY A 61 3.76 24.37 -11.89
C GLY A 61 2.38 23.70 -11.92
N SER A 62 1.32 24.45 -12.25
CA SER A 62 -0.07 23.95 -12.25
C SER A 62 -0.14 22.51 -12.77
N ASP A 63 -0.48 21.56 -11.90
CA ASP A 63 -0.57 20.15 -12.27
C ASP A 63 -1.59 20.01 -13.40
N SER A 64 -1.10 19.75 -14.61
CA SER A 64 -1.93 19.72 -15.82
C SER A 64 -2.77 18.46 -15.92
N ARG A 65 -2.62 17.52 -14.97
CA ARG A 65 -3.41 16.29 -14.93
C ARG A 65 -4.83 16.63 -14.52
N SER A 66 -5.80 16.04 -15.22
CA SER A 66 -7.18 16.07 -14.78
C SER A 66 -7.26 15.45 -13.38
N PRO A 67 -7.97 16.08 -12.42
CA PRO A 67 -8.25 15.44 -11.14
C PRO A 67 -8.91 14.09 -11.39
N VAL A 68 -8.32 13.04 -10.81
CA VAL A 68 -8.85 11.66 -10.90
C VAL A 68 -9.79 11.33 -9.75
N VAL A 69 -9.79 12.15 -8.70
CA VAL A 69 -10.65 12.00 -7.54
C VAL A 69 -11.96 12.76 -7.81
N PRO A 70 -13.11 12.08 -7.83
CA PRO A 70 -14.41 12.75 -7.97
C PRO A 70 -14.67 13.73 -6.83
N LYS A 71 -15.31 14.86 -7.15
CA LYS A 71 -15.72 15.88 -6.17
C LYS A 71 -17.04 15.46 -5.50
N ILE A 72 -16.96 14.49 -4.59
CA ILE A 72 -18.11 13.95 -3.88
C ILE A 72 -17.82 13.98 -2.37
N ILE A 73 -18.78 14.48 -1.59
CA ILE A 73 -18.74 14.46 -0.13
C ILE A 73 -19.62 13.31 0.35
N HIS A 74 -18.99 12.28 0.93
CA HIS A 74 -19.69 11.17 1.58
C HIS A 74 -19.81 11.42 3.08
N GLN A 75 -21.03 11.59 3.61
CA GLN A 75 -21.25 11.82 5.04
C GLN A 75 -22.02 10.65 5.66
N ILE A 76 -21.30 9.71 6.27
CA ILE A 76 -21.89 8.51 6.85
C ILE A 76 -22.06 8.69 8.35
N PHE A 77 -23.28 8.49 8.83
CA PHE A 77 -23.59 8.31 10.24
C PHE A 77 -24.21 6.93 10.45
N HIS A 78 -23.77 6.25 11.49
CA HIS A 78 -24.34 4.97 11.89
C HIS A 78 -24.50 4.95 13.41
N ASN A 79 -25.72 4.69 13.87
CA ASN A 79 -26.04 4.63 15.28
C ASN A 79 -25.93 3.20 15.80
N TRP A 80 -24.80 2.88 16.42
CA TRP A 80 -24.55 1.57 17.03
C TRP A 80 -25.46 1.24 18.23
N HIS A 81 -26.18 2.22 18.77
CA HIS A 81 -27.04 2.03 19.94
C HIS A 81 -28.52 1.81 19.58
N ASP A 82 -28.94 2.25 18.40
CA ASP A 82 -30.30 2.10 17.89
C ASP A 82 -30.26 2.00 16.37
N GLU A 83 -30.33 0.77 15.86
CA GLU A 83 -30.19 0.42 14.44
C GLU A 83 -31.29 1.03 13.56
N ASN A 84 -32.40 1.52 14.14
CA ASN A 84 -33.50 2.13 13.40
C ASN A 84 -33.43 3.67 13.40
N ASN A 85 -32.41 4.26 14.03
CA ASN A 85 -32.27 5.71 14.16
C ASN A 85 -31.03 6.23 13.43
N ASP A 86 -31.24 6.65 12.18
CA ASP A 86 -30.22 7.25 11.32
C ASP A 86 -30.07 8.77 11.52
N THR A 87 -30.72 9.34 12.54
CA THR A 87 -30.67 10.79 12.78
C THR A 87 -29.31 11.19 13.32
N ILE A 88 -28.56 11.97 12.53
CA ILE A 88 -27.31 12.58 12.99
C ILE A 88 -27.54 13.43 14.25
N PRO A 89 -26.73 13.24 15.31
CA PRO A 89 -26.77 14.07 16.50
C PRO A 89 -26.52 15.55 16.16
N ALA A 90 -27.31 16.45 16.77
CA ALA A 90 -27.26 17.90 16.50
C ALA A 90 -25.85 18.49 16.63
N LYS A 91 -25.01 17.98 17.53
CA LYS A 91 -23.62 18.42 17.71
C LYS A 91 -22.73 18.23 16.46
N TRP A 92 -23.09 17.32 15.57
CA TRP A 92 -22.34 17.04 14.34
C TRP A 92 -22.86 17.81 13.12
N GLN A 93 -24.07 18.38 13.19
CA GLN A 93 -24.64 19.17 12.09
C GLN A 93 -23.77 20.37 11.70
N PRO A 94 -23.17 21.15 12.62
CA PRO A 94 -22.30 22.26 12.23
C PRO A 94 -21.10 21.82 11.40
N SER A 95 -20.45 20.70 11.78
CA SER A 95 -19.32 20.14 11.03
C SER A 95 -19.75 19.57 9.67
N ARG A 96 -20.94 18.95 9.63
CA ARG A 96 -21.54 18.47 8.40
C ARG A 96 -21.76 19.62 7.41
N GLN A 97 -22.33 20.71 7.90
CA GLN A 97 -22.68 21.89 7.10
C GLN A 97 -21.45 22.66 6.66
N SER A 98 -20.43 22.82 7.52
CA SER A 98 -19.21 23.52 7.13
C SER A 98 -18.48 22.86 5.94
N CYS A 99 -18.52 21.52 5.86
CA CYS A 99 -17.99 20.78 4.71
C CYS A 99 -18.75 21.09 3.41
N VAL A 100 -20.07 21.21 3.49
CA VAL A 100 -20.93 21.55 2.34
C VAL A 100 -20.70 22.99 1.91
N ASP A 101 -20.73 23.93 2.86
CA ASP A 101 -20.59 25.36 2.60
C ASP A 101 -19.23 25.71 1.98
N SER A 102 -18.18 24.98 2.36
CA SER A 102 -16.81 25.19 1.85
C SER A 102 -16.59 24.60 0.46
N ASN A 103 -17.47 23.73 -0.03
CA ASN A 103 -17.30 22.95 -1.26
C ASN A 103 -18.60 22.94 -2.08
N PRO A 104 -19.12 24.12 -2.49
CA PRO A 104 -20.45 24.24 -3.09
C PRO A 104 -20.57 23.56 -4.46
N GLU A 105 -19.45 23.24 -5.11
CA GLU A 105 -19.44 22.57 -6.41
C GLU A 105 -19.36 21.03 -6.32
N TRP A 106 -19.31 20.47 -5.12
CA TRP A 106 -19.19 19.02 -4.90
C TRP A 106 -20.57 18.38 -4.79
N GLU A 107 -20.70 17.16 -5.29
CA GLU A 107 -21.90 16.37 -5.06
C GLU A 107 -21.97 15.94 -3.59
N HIS A 108 -23.18 15.92 -3.02
CA HIS A 108 -23.39 15.54 -1.62
C HIS A 108 -24.19 14.24 -1.54
N MET A 109 -23.64 13.25 -0.83
CA MET A 109 -24.25 11.94 -0.61
C MET A 109 -24.44 11.66 0.89
#